data_AF-A0A5S4W7A9-F1
#
_entry.id   AF-A0A5S4W7A9-F1
#
_cell.length_a   1.000
_cell.length_b   1.000
_cell.length_c   1.000
_cell.angle_alpha   90.00
_cell.angle_beta   90.00
_cell.angle_gamma   90.00
#
_symmetry.space_group_name_H-M   'P 1'
#
loop_
_entity.id
_entity.type
_entity.pdbx_description
1 polymer ?
#
loop_
_entity_poly.entity_id
_entity_poly.type
_entity_poly.pdbx_seq_one_letter_code
_entity_poly.pdbx_strand_id
1 'polypeptide(L)'
;MPPPRCVAPVVAEGVETEAQRAFLEHEGCGEMQGYLIGRPEPIEQYCDLIGINVERRRYALNSSQLPGSVRPIGTNGRLQVF
;
A
#
# COMPACT_ATOMS: atom_id res chain seq x y z
N MET A 1 32.25 5.17 -10.58
CA MET A 1 31.04 5.93 -10.98
C MET A 1 30.06 5.84 -9.83
N PRO A 2 29.36 6.93 -9.45
CA PRO A 2 28.24 6.81 -8.53
C PRO A 2 27.13 5.99 -9.20
N PRO A 3 26.35 5.23 -8.42
CA PRO A 3 25.28 4.41 -8.96
C PRO A 3 24.12 5.27 -9.48
N PRO A 4 23.30 4.74 -10.41
CA PRO A 4 22.27 5.52 -11.09
C PRO A 4 21.17 5.92 -10.12
N ARG A 5 21.14 7.19 -9.75
CA ARG A 5 20.09 7.71 -8.90
C ARG A 5 18.74 7.71 -9.62
N CYS A 6 17.67 7.44 -8.88
CA CYS A 6 16.31 7.57 -9.40
C CYS A 6 16.04 9.03 -9.80
N VAL A 7 15.96 9.29 -11.11
CA VAL A 7 15.74 10.64 -11.68
C VAL A 7 14.25 10.95 -11.92
N ALA A 8 13.39 9.97 -11.73
CA ALA A 8 11.94 10.09 -11.77
C ALA A 8 11.34 9.55 -10.45
N PRO A 9 10.11 9.95 -10.09
CA PRO A 9 9.40 9.34 -8.97
C PRO A 9 9.28 7.83 -9.21
N VAL A 10 9.83 7.04 -8.30
CA VAL A 10 9.76 5.58 -8.31
C VAL A 10 9.43 5.09 -6.92
N VAL A 11 8.65 4.02 -6.84
CA VAL A 11 8.36 3.30 -5.61
C VAL A 11 9.12 1.99 -5.63
N ALA A 12 9.94 1.74 -4.62
CA ALA A 12 10.56 0.44 -4.41
C ALA A 12 9.65 -0.48 -3.60
N GLU A 13 9.14 -1.55 -4.21
CA GLU A 13 8.31 -2.55 -3.55
C GLU A 13 9.14 -3.71 -2.96
N GLY A 14 8.66 -4.31 -1.88
CA GLY A 14 9.30 -5.45 -1.21
C GLY A 14 10.46 -5.10 -0.28
N VAL A 15 10.46 -3.92 0.34
CA VAL A 15 11.48 -3.53 1.35
C VAL A 15 11.18 -4.18 2.70
N GLU A 16 12.03 -5.11 3.13
CA GLU A 16 11.82 -5.95 4.32
C GLU A 16 12.89 -5.75 5.39
N THR A 17 14.03 -5.13 5.06
CA THR A 17 15.18 -4.97 5.96
C THR A 17 15.76 -3.55 5.91
N GLU A 18 16.32 -3.09 7.02
CA GLU A 18 16.96 -1.77 7.09
C GLU A 18 18.12 -1.64 6.09
N ALA A 19 18.80 -2.73 5.77
CA ALA A 19 19.87 -2.75 4.77
C ALA A 19 19.34 -2.44 3.35
N GLN A 20 18.17 -2.98 2.97
CA GLN A 20 17.52 -2.66 1.70
C GLN A 20 17.07 -1.20 1.65
N ARG A 21 16.47 -0.70 2.74
CA ARG A 21 16.09 0.71 2.86
C ARG A 21 17.30 1.63 2.68
N ALA A 22 18.38 1.40 3.43
CA ALA A 22 19.58 2.22 3.37
C ALA A 22 20.22 2.23 1.96
N PHE A 23 20.20 1.08 1.27
CA PHE A 23 20.63 0.99 -0.12
C PHE A 23 19.75 1.87 -1.03
N LEU A 24 18.43 1.76 -0.93
CA LEU A 24 17.49 2.52 -1.75
C LEU A 24 17.57 4.04 -1.50
N GLU A 25 17.72 4.46 -0.24
CA GLU A 25 17.93 5.87 0.12
C GLU A 25 19.23 6.42 -0.51
N HIS A 26 20.31 5.63 -0.51
CA HIS A 26 21.56 5.99 -1.17
C HIS A 26 21.41 6.14 -2.69
N GLU A 27 20.59 5.30 -3.32
CA GLU A 27 20.22 5.40 -4.73
C GLU A 27 19.21 6.52 -5.03
N GLY A 28 18.79 7.30 -4.02
CA GLY A 28 17.84 8.39 -4.19
C GLY A 28 16.39 7.93 -4.43
N CYS A 29 16.07 6.68 -4.10
CA CYS A 29 14.70 6.21 -4.07
C CYS A 29 14.05 6.67 -2.75
N GLY A 30 13.11 7.62 -2.85
CA GLY A 30 12.46 8.22 -1.68
C GLY A 30 11.14 7.55 -1.26
N GLU A 31 10.56 6.71 -2.13
CA GLU A 31 9.26 6.07 -1.88
C GLU A 31 9.45 4.55 -1.82
N MET A 32 8.93 3.92 -0.77
CA MET A 32 9.15 2.51 -0.48
C MET A 32 7.90 1.84 0.07
N GLN A 33 7.67 0.60 -0.34
CA GLN A 33 6.61 -0.28 0.15
C GLN A 33 7.22 -1.64 0.53
N GLY A 34 6.80 -2.21 1.66
CA GLY A 34 7.26 -3.53 2.07
C GLY A 34 7.09 -3.76 3.57
N TYR A 35 7.35 -4.98 4.03
CA TYR A 35 7.07 -5.39 5.41
C TYR A 35 7.92 -4.68 6.47
N LEU A 36 9.02 -4.03 6.08
CA LEU A 36 9.76 -3.14 6.97
C LEU A 36 8.92 -1.90 7.34
N ILE A 37 8.09 -1.43 6.40
CA ILE A 37 7.24 -0.25 6.55
C ILE A 37 5.88 -0.64 7.14
N GLY A 38 5.28 -1.71 6.64
CA GLY A 38 4.01 -2.22 7.12
C GLY A 38 3.52 -3.41 6.31
N ARG A 39 2.62 -4.22 6.89
CA ARG A 39 1.92 -5.26 6.16
C ARG A 39 0.65 -4.67 5.52
N PRO A 40 0.20 -5.21 4.37
CA PRO A 40 -1.10 -4.86 3.83
C PRO A 40 -2.22 -5.23 4.81
N GLU A 41 -3.03 -4.25 5.17
CA GLU A 41 -4.18 -4.42 6.05
C GLU A 41 -5.48 -4.06 5.31
N PRO A 42 -6.67 -4.41 5.84
CA PRO A 42 -7.94 -3.92 5.31
C PRO A 42 -7.98 -2.39 5.26
N ILE A 43 -8.66 -1.84 4.25
CA ILE A 43 -8.83 -0.40 4.07
C ILE A 43 -9.32 0.31 5.35
N GLU A 44 -10.16 -0.36 6.16
CA GLU A 44 -10.71 0.19 7.39
C GLU A 44 -9.64 0.50 8.46
N GLN A 45 -8.49 -0.19 8.43
CA GLN A 45 -7.41 0.07 9.37
C GLN A 45 -6.63 1.36 9.06
N TYR A 46 -6.78 1.91 7.84
CA TYR A 46 -6.11 3.15 7.44
C TYR A 46 -7.00 4.39 7.61
N CYS A 47 -8.28 4.24 7.95
CA CYS A 47 -9.24 5.34 8.10
C CYS A 47 -8.72 6.47 9.00
N ASP A 48 -8.20 6.11 10.18
CA ASP A 48 -7.66 7.07 11.14
C ASP A 48 -6.41 7.76 10.61
N LEU A 49 -5.55 7.03 9.89
CA LEU A 49 -4.32 7.56 9.30
C LEU A 49 -4.60 8.64 8.25
N ILE A 50 -5.65 8.47 7.44
CA ILE A 50 -6.01 9.38 6.35
C ILE A 50 -7.11 10.38 6.72
N GLY A 51 -7.61 10.35 7.96
CA GLY A 51 -8.66 11.24 8.45
C GLY A 51 -10.02 11.05 7.78
N ILE A 52 -10.29 9.88 7.19
CA ILE A 52 -11.57 9.55 6.56
C ILE A 52 -12.40 8.73 7.53
N ASN A 53 -13.59 9.23 7.88
CA ASN A 53 -14.59 8.43 8.56
C ASN A 53 -15.30 7.54 7.53
N VAL A 54 -14.75 6.36 7.27
CA VAL A 54 -15.45 5.35 6.50
C VAL A 54 -16.55 4.80 7.41
N GLU A 55 -17.77 5.32 7.24
CA GLU A 55 -18.97 4.71 7.80
C GLU A 55 -18.85 3.21 7.56
N ARG A 56 -18.86 2.41 8.64
CA ARG A 56 -18.59 0.95 8.66
C ARG A 56 -19.66 0.13 7.92
N ARG A 57 -20.33 0.73 6.94
CA ARG A 57 -21.41 0.17 6.15
C ARG A 57 -20.83 -0.51 4.90
N ARG A 58 -20.70 -1.85 5.03
CA ARG A 58 -21.03 -2.85 3.98
C ARG A 58 -19.91 -3.40 3.08
N TYR A 59 -18.62 -3.25 3.34
CA TYR A 59 -17.62 -3.97 2.51
C TYR A 59 -17.58 -5.50 2.75
N ALA A 60 -18.08 -5.98 3.89
CA ALA A 60 -18.05 -7.40 4.24
C ALA A 60 -19.33 -8.20 3.92
N LEU A 61 -20.45 -7.60 3.48
CA LEU A 61 -21.74 -8.31 3.57
C LEU A 61 -22.58 -8.49 2.31
N ASN A 62 -22.37 -7.78 1.18
CA ASN A 62 -23.17 -8.06 -0.03
C ASN A 62 -22.44 -7.68 -1.34
N SER A 63 -21.83 -8.69 -1.99
CA SER A 63 -21.16 -8.59 -3.30
C SER A 63 -22.06 -8.02 -4.42
N SER A 64 -23.39 -8.06 -4.24
CA SER A 64 -24.39 -7.57 -5.20
C SER A 64 -24.58 -6.05 -5.24
N GLN A 65 -23.91 -5.28 -4.35
CA GLN A 65 -24.15 -3.83 -4.20
C GLN A 65 -22.91 -2.95 -4.40
N LEU A 66 -21.79 -3.50 -4.87
CA LEU A 66 -20.60 -2.70 -5.16
C LEU A 66 -20.82 -1.81 -6.41
N PRO A 67 -20.38 -0.54 -6.39
CA PRO A 67 -20.31 0.26 -7.61
C PRO A 67 -19.38 -0.43 -8.61
N GLY A 68 -19.73 -0.44 -9.90
CA GLY A 68 -19.03 -1.22 -10.93
C GLY A 68 -17.53 -0.92 -11.13
N SER A 69 -17.00 0.11 -10.46
CA SER A 69 -15.58 0.43 -10.41
C SER A 69 -14.79 -0.32 -9.31
N VAL A 70 -15.47 -0.95 -8.35
CA VAL A 70 -14.84 -1.66 -7.22
C VAL A 70 -14.86 -3.17 -7.50
N ARG A 71 -13.72 -3.73 -7.87
CA ARG A 71 -13.54 -5.19 -8.00
C ARG A 71 -12.97 -5.76 -6.71
N PRO A 72 -13.53 -6.85 -6.16
CA PRO A 72 -12.96 -7.51 -5.00
C PRO A 72 -11.58 -8.07 -5.36
N ILE A 73 -10.57 -7.70 -4.59
CA ILE A 73 -9.20 -8.19 -4.73
C ILE A 73 -9.09 -9.43 -3.82
N GLY A 74 -9.43 -10.59 -4.38
CA GLY A 74 -9.40 -11.88 -3.68
C GLY A 74 -10.76 -12.40 -3.20
N THR A 75 -10.83 -13.71 -2.92
CA THR A 75 -12.06 -14.48 -2.63
C THR A 75 -12.78 -14.09 -1.34
N ASN A 76 -12.17 -13.26 -0.49
CA ASN A 76 -12.72 -12.84 0.81
C ASN A 76 -13.21 -11.38 0.84
N GLY A 77 -13.25 -10.67 -0.29
CA GLY A 77 -13.77 -9.30 -0.34
C GLY A 77 -12.97 -8.26 0.45
N ARG A 78 -11.72 -8.57 0.85
CA ARG A 78 -10.84 -7.66 1.58
C ARG A 78 -10.19 -6.69 0.57
N LEU A 79 -10.56 -5.41 0.64
CA LEU A 79 -9.84 -4.35 -0.06
C LEU A 79 -8.53 -4.07 0.69
N GLN A 80 -7.41 -4.08 -0.02
CA GLN A 80 -6.09 -3.75 0.52
C GLN A 80 -5.60 -2.49 -0.16
N VAL A 81 -4.92 -1.64 0.60
CA VAL A 81 -4.15 -0.51 0.05
C VAL A 81 -2.83 -1.07 -0.42
N PHE A 82 -2.54 -0.92 -1.72
CA PHE A 82 -1.20 -1.14 -2.28
C PHE A 82 -0.50 0.21 -2.35
#